data_AF-A0A8D3ADH3-F1
#
_entry.id   AF-A0A8D3ADH3-F1
#
_cell.length_a   1.000
_cell.length_b   1.000
_cell.length_c   1.000
_cell.angle_alpha   90.00
_cell.angle_beta   90.00
_cell.angle_gamma   90.00
#
_symmetry.space_group_name_H-M   'P 1'
#
loop_
_entity.id
_entity.type
_entity.pdbx_description
1 polymer ?
#
loop_
_entity_poly.entity_id
_entity_poly.type
_entity_poly.pdbx_seq_one_letter_code
_entity_poly.pdbx_strand_id
1 'polypeptide(L)'
;MVRPHPLSSTHKDKSVHQGGFQCFSPSHQRERSEEMFHQRDFTVFLSCLALVIVQSSHGSEIIGGKEVEPHSLPFMALLQKDKPQCGGILIDRSWVLTAAHCTDMKKVLLGVHSIKADEKNSRQVIKVKKSYPHPCYDPVEHDNDLMLLKLGKSVKETKTVKCLKVGNTIKEPSAGTHCTVAGWGRTNNAVAKMSDVLMSVNVTVIARVTCNSPEYYNSKPVITSSMICAGSDGKKNTDTCRGDSGGPLLCGGALVGVTSFGIKCGLIKKPGVYSYLSAKQLDWIKMTMKKSDA
;
A
#
# COMPACT_ATOMS: atom_id res chain seq x y z
N MET A 1 -39.45 -45.03 -18.70
CA MET A 1 -38.97 -43.63 -18.73
C MET A 1 -39.26 -43.02 -17.37
N VAL A 2 -38.36 -42.54 -16.51
CA VAL A 2 -36.89 -42.36 -16.50
C VAL A 2 -36.48 -42.38 -15.01
N ARG A 3 -35.31 -42.94 -14.70
CA ARG A 3 -34.68 -43.03 -13.36
C ARG A 3 -34.15 -41.66 -12.88
N PRO A 4 -33.98 -41.41 -11.57
CA PRO A 4 -33.07 -40.38 -11.11
C PRO A 4 -31.63 -40.92 -10.99
N HIS A 5 -30.68 -40.24 -11.61
CA HIS A 5 -29.23 -40.39 -11.41
C HIS A 5 -28.75 -39.39 -10.33
N PRO A 6 -27.75 -39.74 -9.50
CA PRO A 6 -27.06 -38.78 -8.63
C PRO A 6 -25.90 -38.11 -9.39
N LEU A 7 -25.82 -36.78 -9.38
CA LEU A 7 -24.64 -36.04 -9.83
C LEU A 7 -23.78 -35.67 -8.62
N SER A 8 -22.74 -36.46 -8.40
CA SER A 8 -21.52 -36.05 -7.70
C SER A 8 -20.73 -35.12 -8.62
N SER A 9 -20.35 -33.93 -8.15
CA SER A 9 -19.24 -33.18 -8.74
C SER A 9 -18.19 -32.87 -7.67
N THR A 10 -17.10 -33.62 -7.73
CA THR A 10 -15.84 -33.28 -7.08
C THR A 10 -15.26 -32.05 -7.76
N HIS A 11 -15.25 -30.89 -7.09
CA HIS A 11 -14.46 -29.75 -7.55
C HIS A 11 -12.99 -30.00 -7.19
N LYS A 12 -12.17 -30.28 -8.21
CA LYS A 12 -10.71 -30.28 -8.12
C LYS A 12 -10.20 -28.85 -8.01
N ASP A 13 -9.52 -28.54 -6.91
CA ASP A 13 -8.69 -27.34 -6.78
C ASP A 13 -7.62 -27.32 -7.87
N LYS A 14 -7.57 -26.24 -8.65
CA LYS A 14 -6.47 -26.00 -9.60
C LYS A 14 -5.33 -25.28 -8.88
N SER A 15 -4.36 -26.05 -8.40
CA SER A 15 -3.05 -25.53 -8.01
C SER A 15 -2.31 -25.00 -9.25
N VAL A 16 -2.02 -23.70 -9.29
CA VAL A 16 -1.10 -23.14 -10.29
C VAL A 16 0.32 -23.23 -9.72
N HIS A 17 1.13 -24.13 -10.29
CA HIS A 17 2.55 -24.23 -9.99
C HIS A 17 3.33 -23.32 -10.94
N GLN A 18 3.80 -22.17 -10.45
CA GLN A 18 4.89 -21.43 -11.10
C GLN A 18 6.02 -21.19 -10.09
N GLY A 19 7.15 -21.88 -10.29
CA GLY A 19 8.40 -21.57 -9.59
C GLY A 19 8.56 -22.08 -8.15
N GLY A 20 7.85 -23.15 -7.76
CA GLY A 20 8.03 -23.78 -6.43
C GLY A 20 7.31 -23.09 -5.27
N PHE A 21 6.57 -22.00 -5.53
CA PHE A 21 5.62 -21.42 -4.58
C PHE A 21 4.21 -21.94 -4.86
N GLN A 22 3.53 -22.45 -3.84
CA GLN A 22 2.16 -22.95 -3.95
C GLN A 22 1.18 -21.83 -3.58
N CYS A 23 0.38 -21.39 -4.54
CA CYS A 23 -0.68 -20.41 -4.34
C CYS A 23 -1.96 -21.14 -3.87
N PHE A 24 -2.62 -20.63 -2.84
CA PHE A 24 -3.91 -21.12 -2.37
C PHE A 24 -4.95 -20.00 -2.50
N SER A 25 -6.11 -20.29 -3.08
CA SER A 25 -7.22 -19.33 -3.24
C SER A 25 -8.38 -19.69 -2.30
N PRO A 26 -9.08 -18.73 -1.68
CA PRO A 26 -10.33 -19.00 -0.94
C PRO A 26 -11.53 -19.10 -1.89
N SER A 27 -12.36 -20.14 -1.74
CA SER A 27 -13.62 -20.34 -2.49
C SER A 27 -14.76 -19.45 -1.97
N HIS A 28 -15.47 -18.75 -2.87
CA HIS A 28 -16.55 -17.81 -2.55
C HIS A 28 -17.94 -18.44 -2.83
N GLN A 29 -18.84 -18.44 -1.85
CA GLN A 29 -20.28 -18.74 -2.00
C GLN A 29 -21.04 -17.42 -1.80
N ARG A 30 -21.93 -17.06 -2.74
CA ARG A 30 -22.61 -15.76 -2.84
C ARG A 30 -24.12 -15.98 -2.75
N GLU A 31 -24.76 -15.49 -1.70
CA GLU A 31 -26.21 -15.26 -1.67
C GLU A 31 -26.48 -13.75 -1.59
N ARG A 32 -27.47 -13.30 -2.37
CA ARG A 32 -27.88 -11.91 -2.54
C ARG A 32 -29.29 -11.78 -1.96
N SER A 33 -29.49 -10.88 -1.01
CA SER A 33 -30.80 -10.32 -0.68
C SER A 33 -30.72 -8.79 -0.78
N GLU A 34 -31.72 -8.22 -1.46
CA GLU A 34 -31.94 -6.79 -1.62
C GLU A 34 -33.00 -6.38 -0.60
N GLU A 35 -32.78 -5.29 0.15
CA GLU A 35 -33.87 -4.52 0.72
C GLU A 35 -33.57 -3.01 0.67
N MET A 36 -34.63 -2.27 0.40
CA MET A 36 -34.74 -0.87 0.02
C MET A 36 -35.54 -0.17 1.13
N PHE A 37 -35.04 0.93 1.72
CA PHE A 37 -35.86 1.78 2.59
C PHE A 37 -35.61 3.29 2.44
N HIS A 38 -36.69 3.92 1.96
CA HIS A 38 -37.26 5.25 2.13
C HIS A 38 -36.50 6.42 2.80
N GLN A 39 -36.55 7.53 2.06
CA GLN A 39 -36.19 8.91 2.35
C GLN A 39 -37.25 9.65 3.17
N ARG A 40 -36.85 10.50 4.14
CA ARG A 40 -37.62 11.65 4.65
C ARG A 40 -36.70 12.80 5.09
N ASP A 41 -37.02 13.98 4.57
CA ASP A 41 -36.37 15.28 4.79
C ASP A 41 -36.55 15.82 6.22
N PHE A 42 -35.59 16.62 6.69
CA PHE A 42 -35.86 17.70 7.64
C PHE A 42 -34.84 18.84 7.48
N THR A 43 -35.35 19.99 7.07
CA THR A 43 -34.64 21.27 6.90
C THR A 43 -34.83 22.10 8.17
N VAL A 44 -33.76 22.58 8.80
CA VAL A 44 -33.82 23.73 9.72
C VAL A 44 -32.58 24.60 9.51
N PHE A 45 -32.83 25.84 9.08
CA PHE A 45 -31.87 26.94 9.01
C PHE A 45 -31.63 27.51 10.41
N LEU A 46 -30.37 27.65 10.81
CA LEU A 46 -29.95 28.52 11.92
C LEU A 46 -28.64 29.20 11.54
N SER A 47 -28.75 30.47 11.20
CA SER A 47 -27.65 31.39 10.89
C SER A 47 -26.95 31.83 12.18
N CYS A 48 -25.76 31.31 12.45
CA CYS A 48 -24.81 31.89 13.38
C CYS A 48 -23.66 32.51 12.57
N LEU A 49 -23.56 33.85 12.56
CA LEU A 49 -22.34 34.54 12.15
C LEU A 49 -21.26 34.25 13.21
N ALA A 50 -20.44 33.24 12.95
CA ALA A 50 -19.16 33.05 13.64
C ALA A 50 -18.08 33.82 12.86
N LEU A 51 -17.37 34.71 13.55
CA LEU A 51 -16.15 35.35 13.06
C LEU A 51 -15.12 34.27 12.69
N VAL A 52 -14.98 34.00 11.39
CA VAL A 52 -13.93 33.13 10.86
C VAL A 52 -12.62 33.89 10.94
N ILE A 53 -11.84 33.64 11.99
CA ILE A 53 -10.41 33.93 11.98
C ILE A 53 -9.82 33.00 10.92
N VAL A 54 -9.48 33.53 9.75
CA VAL A 54 -8.74 32.81 8.71
C VAL A 54 -7.33 32.59 9.24
N GLN A 55 -7.13 31.52 10.02
CA GLN A 55 -5.80 30.98 10.23
C GLN A 55 -5.41 30.28 8.92
N SER A 56 -4.57 30.93 8.14
CA SER A 56 -3.87 30.32 7.01
C SER A 56 -2.97 29.19 7.50
N SER A 57 -3.54 28.01 7.71
CA SER A 57 -2.78 26.77 7.82
C SER A 57 -2.36 26.35 6.41
N HIS A 58 -1.15 26.75 6.02
CA HIS A 58 -0.47 26.13 4.88
C HIS A 58 0.05 24.75 5.30
N GLY A 59 -0.84 23.76 5.32
CA GLY A 59 -0.50 22.34 5.40
C GLY A 59 -0.80 21.65 4.08
N SER A 60 0.23 21.37 3.27
CA SER A 60 0.10 20.49 2.10
C SER A 60 0.36 19.05 2.54
N GLU A 61 -0.66 18.22 2.70
CA GLU A 61 -0.61 17.02 3.54
C GLU A 61 -1.02 15.72 2.81
N ILE A 62 -0.27 14.60 2.85
CA ILE A 62 -0.94 13.26 2.82
C ILE A 62 -2.12 13.36 3.79
N ILE A 63 -3.33 12.86 3.53
CA ILE A 63 -4.51 13.25 4.35
C ILE A 63 -4.21 13.17 5.86
N GLY A 64 -4.13 14.33 6.54
CA GLY A 64 -3.76 14.48 7.96
C GLY A 64 -2.27 14.24 8.32
N GLY A 65 -1.37 14.34 7.36
CA GLY A 65 0.04 14.00 7.40
C GLY A 65 0.96 15.21 7.25
N LYS A 66 2.21 15.09 7.68
CA LYS A 66 3.18 16.18 7.73
C LYS A 66 4.33 15.96 6.78
N GLU A 67 4.96 17.05 6.36
CA GLU A 67 6.22 16.98 5.61
C GLU A 67 7.26 16.21 6.43
N VAL A 68 7.98 15.33 5.75
CA VAL A 68 9.09 14.58 6.33
C VAL A 68 10.31 15.49 6.37
N GLU A 69 11.06 15.47 7.46
CA GLU A 69 12.35 16.17 7.52
C GLU A 69 13.21 15.75 6.31
N PRO A 70 13.71 16.69 5.49
CA PRO A 70 14.37 16.35 4.24
C PRO A 70 15.43 15.27 4.39
N HIS A 71 15.31 14.21 3.58
CA HIS A 71 16.22 13.05 3.56
C HIS A 71 16.29 12.21 4.85
N SER A 72 15.38 12.39 5.81
CA SER A 72 15.32 11.58 7.04
C SER A 72 14.84 10.14 6.83
N LEU A 73 14.22 9.84 5.68
CA LEU A 73 13.83 8.49 5.25
C LEU A 73 14.65 8.05 4.01
N PRO A 74 15.94 7.71 4.18
CA PRO A 74 16.90 7.53 3.08
C PRO A 74 16.67 6.27 2.23
N PHE A 75 15.71 5.42 2.61
CA PHE A 75 15.33 4.22 1.86
C PHE A 75 14.16 4.47 0.89
N MET A 76 13.53 5.65 0.94
CA MET A 76 12.39 5.96 0.07
C MET A 76 12.83 6.02 -1.38
N ALA A 77 12.08 5.32 -2.23
CA ALA A 77 12.25 5.31 -3.67
C ALA A 77 11.02 5.93 -4.35
N LEU A 78 11.25 6.86 -5.26
CA LEU A 78 10.23 7.37 -6.16
C LEU A 78 10.31 6.64 -7.49
N LEU A 79 9.23 5.95 -7.87
CA LEU A 79 9.18 5.13 -9.07
C LEU A 79 8.53 5.89 -10.23
N GLN A 80 9.16 5.83 -11.40
CA GLN A 80 8.72 6.53 -12.60
C GLN A 80 8.59 5.59 -13.78
N LYS A 81 7.45 5.66 -14.48
CA LYS A 81 7.28 5.19 -15.86
C LYS A 81 7.71 6.31 -16.81
N ASP A 82 6.78 7.22 -17.11
CA ASP A 82 7.05 8.49 -17.82
C ASP A 82 6.97 9.69 -16.87
N LYS A 83 6.21 9.53 -15.78
CA LYS A 83 6.07 10.48 -14.66
C LYS A 83 6.11 9.70 -13.33
N PRO A 84 6.34 10.38 -12.19
CA PRO A 84 6.15 9.78 -10.86
C PRO A 84 4.78 9.10 -10.75
N GLN A 85 4.78 7.86 -10.25
CA GLN A 85 3.57 7.05 -10.18
C GLN A 85 3.41 6.31 -8.86
N CYS A 86 4.49 5.71 -8.35
CA CYS A 86 4.48 4.90 -7.14
C CYS A 86 5.66 5.23 -6.23
N GLY A 87 5.54 4.85 -4.97
CA GLY A 87 6.63 4.71 -4.04
C GLY A 87 7.30 3.33 -4.12
N GLY A 88 8.40 3.20 -3.42
CA GLY A 88 9.15 1.97 -3.26
C GLY A 88 10.11 2.08 -2.08
N ILE A 89 10.73 0.97 -1.72
CA ILE A 89 11.62 0.85 -0.58
C ILE A 89 12.92 0.21 -1.05
N LEU A 90 14.04 0.93 -0.92
CA LEU A 90 15.36 0.36 -1.17
C LEU A 90 15.68 -0.65 -0.05
N ILE A 91 15.66 -1.94 -0.37
CA ILE A 91 15.90 -3.03 0.60
C ILE A 91 17.31 -3.61 0.49
N ASP A 92 17.97 -3.42 -0.66
CA ASP A 92 19.37 -3.74 -0.92
C ASP A 92 19.90 -2.80 -2.01
N ARG A 93 21.23 -2.69 -2.14
CA ARG A 93 21.89 -1.80 -3.11
C ARG A 93 21.44 -2.00 -4.55
N SER A 94 20.92 -3.17 -4.91
CA SER A 94 20.39 -3.44 -6.25
C SER A 94 18.91 -3.80 -6.28
N TRP A 95 18.18 -3.67 -5.17
CA TRP A 95 16.81 -4.15 -5.06
C TRP A 95 15.88 -3.15 -4.37
N VAL A 96 14.75 -2.89 -5.03
CA VAL A 96 13.65 -2.10 -4.49
C VAL A 96 12.41 -2.97 -4.34
N LEU A 97 11.78 -2.91 -3.17
CA LEU A 97 10.47 -3.50 -2.91
C LEU A 97 9.37 -2.47 -3.20
N THR A 98 8.30 -2.89 -3.85
CA THR A 98 7.13 -2.06 -4.17
C THR A 98 5.88 -2.95 -4.33
N ALA A 99 4.76 -2.38 -4.75
CA ALA A 99 3.53 -3.09 -5.06
C ALA A 99 3.55 -3.66 -6.50
N ALA A 100 2.94 -4.82 -6.73
CA ALA A 100 2.87 -5.46 -8.04
C ALA A 100 2.00 -4.68 -9.04
N HIS A 101 0.98 -3.97 -8.58
CA HIS A 101 0.16 -3.12 -9.43
C HIS A 101 0.93 -1.90 -10.00
N CYS A 102 2.13 -1.59 -9.48
CA CYS A 102 3.01 -0.54 -10.00
C CYS A 102 3.76 -1.01 -11.25
N THR A 103 3.04 -1.27 -12.34
CA THR A 103 3.59 -1.87 -13.57
C THR A 103 4.42 -0.91 -14.42
N ASP A 104 5.33 -1.46 -15.23
CA ASP A 104 6.16 -0.75 -16.22
C ASP A 104 7.04 0.38 -15.66
N MET A 105 7.48 0.27 -14.40
CA MET A 105 8.44 1.23 -13.83
C MET A 105 9.76 1.18 -14.58
N LYS A 106 10.18 2.33 -15.13
CA LYS A 106 11.40 2.47 -15.94
C LYS A 106 12.58 2.98 -15.11
N LYS A 107 12.32 3.85 -14.14
CA LYS A 107 13.34 4.50 -13.31
C LYS A 107 12.97 4.46 -11.83
N VAL A 108 14.01 4.35 -11.01
CA VAL A 108 13.98 4.49 -9.56
C VAL A 108 14.80 5.72 -9.21
N LEU A 109 14.19 6.67 -8.51
CA LEU A 109 14.84 7.85 -7.98
C LEU A 109 14.98 7.69 -6.46
N LEU A 110 16.21 7.81 -5.96
CA LEU A 110 16.54 7.67 -4.55
C LEU A 110 17.14 8.97 -4.02
N GLY A 111 17.06 9.22 -2.72
CA GLY A 111 17.57 10.44 -2.10
C GLY A 111 16.79 11.68 -2.51
N VAL A 112 15.54 11.51 -2.93
CA VAL A 112 14.61 12.59 -3.30
C VAL A 112 13.88 13.04 -2.05
N HIS A 113 13.75 14.35 -1.84
CA HIS A 113 12.76 14.93 -0.92
C HIS A 113 11.68 15.65 -1.73
N SER A 114 12.07 16.62 -2.56
CA SER A 114 11.17 17.32 -3.49
C SER A 114 11.30 16.79 -4.93
N ILE A 115 10.18 16.48 -5.56
CA ILE A 115 10.11 16.03 -6.97
C ILE A 115 10.65 17.12 -7.91
N LYS A 116 10.31 18.39 -7.65
CA LYS A 116 10.66 19.52 -8.51
C LYS A 116 11.99 20.18 -8.20
N ALA A 117 12.46 20.12 -6.95
CA ALA A 117 13.72 20.74 -6.58
C ALA A 117 14.91 20.08 -7.28
N ASP A 118 15.96 20.88 -7.50
CA ASP A 118 17.23 20.40 -8.05
C ASP A 118 18.08 19.77 -6.94
N GLU A 119 17.92 18.46 -6.75
CA GLU A 119 18.59 17.68 -5.70
C GLU A 119 19.76 16.86 -6.26
N LYS A 120 20.49 17.35 -7.27
CA LYS A 120 21.58 16.62 -7.95
C LYS A 120 22.60 15.97 -7.02
N ASN A 121 22.88 16.57 -5.86
CA ASN A 121 23.88 16.09 -4.91
C ASN A 121 23.38 14.95 -4.01
N SER A 122 22.07 14.81 -3.82
CA SER A 122 21.45 13.76 -3.00
C SER A 122 20.76 12.68 -3.84
N ARG A 123 20.29 13.05 -5.04
CA ARG A 123 19.48 12.23 -5.93
C ARG A 123 20.28 11.23 -6.74
N GLN A 124 19.90 9.97 -6.71
CA GLN A 124 20.40 8.93 -7.62
C GLN A 124 19.27 8.42 -8.51
N VAL A 125 19.48 8.47 -9.84
CA VAL A 125 18.51 7.99 -10.84
C VAL A 125 19.03 6.71 -11.48
N ILE A 126 18.30 5.61 -11.29
CA ILE A 126 18.69 4.28 -11.73
C ILE A 126 17.61 3.70 -12.64
N LYS A 127 18.01 3.09 -13.76
CA LYS A 127 17.07 2.35 -14.62
C LYS A 127 16.69 1.03 -13.94
N VAL A 128 15.42 0.65 -14.06
CA VAL A 128 14.95 -0.69 -13.70
C VAL A 128 15.47 -1.66 -14.77
N LYS A 129 16.15 -2.73 -14.34
CA LYS A 129 16.63 -3.81 -15.23
C LYS A 129 15.54 -4.85 -15.45
N LYS A 130 14.87 -5.24 -14.37
CA LYS A 130 13.86 -6.29 -14.40
C LYS A 130 12.91 -6.16 -13.22
N SER A 131 11.66 -6.54 -13.46
CA SER A 131 10.60 -6.60 -12.47
C SER A 131 10.26 -8.05 -12.15
N TYR A 132 10.05 -8.34 -10.87
CA TYR A 132 9.68 -9.64 -10.35
C TYR A 132 8.41 -9.48 -9.50
N PRO A 133 7.21 -9.48 -10.12
CA PRO A 133 5.98 -9.50 -9.36
C PRO A 133 5.88 -10.81 -8.56
N HIS A 134 5.23 -10.76 -7.40
CA HIS A 134 4.96 -11.95 -6.60
C HIS A 134 4.15 -12.95 -7.45
N PRO A 135 4.53 -14.24 -7.50
CA PRO A 135 3.92 -15.22 -8.40
C PRO A 135 2.44 -15.49 -8.11
N CYS A 136 2.01 -15.28 -6.87
CA CYS A 136 0.60 -15.38 -6.45
C CYS A 136 -0.09 -14.02 -6.34
N TYR A 137 0.40 -12.98 -7.02
CA TYR A 137 -0.30 -11.70 -7.06
C TYR A 137 -1.65 -11.86 -7.78
N ASP A 138 -2.74 -11.54 -7.08
CA ASP A 138 -4.09 -11.50 -7.64
C ASP A 138 -4.47 -10.03 -7.92
N PRO A 139 -4.60 -9.62 -9.19
CA PRO A 139 -4.95 -8.24 -9.53
C PRO A 139 -6.41 -7.86 -9.26
N VAL A 140 -7.30 -8.84 -9.02
CA VAL A 140 -8.73 -8.62 -8.73
C VAL A 140 -8.92 -8.38 -7.23
N GLU A 141 -8.38 -9.28 -6.40
CA GLU A 141 -8.48 -9.17 -4.94
C GLU A 141 -7.35 -8.34 -4.32
N HIS A 142 -6.36 -7.94 -5.13
CA HIS A 142 -5.11 -7.30 -4.70
C HIS A 142 -4.29 -8.13 -3.70
N ASP A 143 -4.49 -9.45 -3.68
CA ASP A 143 -3.77 -10.33 -2.77
C ASP A 143 -2.32 -10.53 -3.21
N ASN A 144 -1.40 -10.58 -2.24
CA ASN A 144 0.05 -10.65 -2.48
C ASN A 144 0.57 -9.57 -3.44
N ASP A 145 0.05 -8.34 -3.34
CA ASP A 145 0.46 -7.19 -4.14
C ASP A 145 1.86 -6.68 -3.76
N LEU A 146 2.87 -7.44 -4.18
CA LEU A 146 4.29 -7.22 -3.91
C LEU A 146 5.11 -7.45 -5.18
N MET A 147 6.13 -6.62 -5.38
CA MET A 147 7.05 -6.75 -6.50
C MET A 147 8.45 -6.32 -6.09
N LEU A 148 9.44 -7.05 -6.59
CA LEU A 148 10.85 -6.68 -6.52
C LEU A 148 11.30 -6.08 -7.84
N LEU A 149 11.97 -4.94 -7.78
CA LEU A 149 12.64 -4.31 -8.91
C LEU A 149 14.15 -4.52 -8.77
N LYS A 150 14.75 -5.22 -9.73
CA LYS A 150 16.21 -5.28 -9.88
C LYS A 150 16.69 -4.02 -10.59
N LEU A 151 17.62 -3.32 -9.97
CA LEU A 151 18.23 -2.13 -10.54
C LEU A 151 19.29 -2.49 -11.59
N GLY A 152 19.43 -1.65 -12.62
CA GLY A 152 20.45 -1.83 -13.67
C GLY A 152 21.89 -1.63 -13.19
N LYS A 153 22.07 -0.97 -12.05
CA LYS A 153 23.35 -0.82 -11.35
C LYS A 153 23.11 -0.71 -9.85
N SER A 154 24.07 -1.17 -9.05
CA SER A 154 24.08 -0.96 -7.61
C SER A 154 24.11 0.53 -7.27
N VAL A 155 23.34 0.94 -6.28
CA VAL A 155 23.35 2.30 -5.76
C VAL A 155 24.52 2.52 -4.82
N LYS A 156 24.98 3.76 -4.72
CA LYS A 156 25.96 4.17 -3.72
C LYS A 156 25.21 4.55 -2.44
N GLU A 157 25.52 3.92 -1.32
CA GLU A 157 24.96 4.38 -0.05
C GLU A 157 25.60 5.71 0.36
N THR A 158 24.75 6.64 0.81
CA THR A 158 25.12 7.99 1.24
C THR A 158 24.35 8.35 2.52
N LYS A 159 24.42 9.61 2.95
CA LYS A 159 23.55 10.10 4.03
C LYS A 159 22.06 10.11 3.62
N THR A 160 21.77 10.28 2.33
CA THR A 160 20.41 10.43 1.79
C THR A 160 19.89 9.18 1.08
N VAL A 161 20.75 8.18 0.85
CA VAL A 161 20.41 6.90 0.22
C VAL A 161 20.95 5.76 1.08
N LYS A 162 20.07 5.00 1.71
CA LYS A 162 20.45 3.83 2.55
C LYS A 162 19.42 2.74 2.41
N CYS A 163 19.87 1.48 2.46
CA CYS A 163 18.95 0.35 2.43
C CYS A 163 18.20 0.23 3.78
N LEU A 164 16.90 -0.05 3.73
CA LEU A 164 16.13 -0.48 4.89
C LEU A 164 16.24 -2.00 5.02
N LYS A 165 16.79 -2.47 6.13
CA LYS A 165 16.88 -3.91 6.40
C LYS A 165 15.47 -4.50 6.57
N VAL A 166 15.13 -5.45 5.71
CA VAL A 166 13.93 -6.27 5.89
C VAL A 166 14.22 -7.30 6.98
N GLY A 167 13.37 -7.37 8.00
CA GLY A 167 13.54 -8.33 9.10
C GLY A 167 13.49 -9.78 8.62
N ASN A 168 14.18 -10.69 9.31
CA ASN A 168 14.09 -12.13 9.03
C ASN A 168 12.74 -12.73 9.45
N THR A 169 12.12 -12.11 10.46
CA THR A 169 10.81 -12.45 11.00
C THR A 169 10.10 -11.14 11.33
N ILE A 170 8.84 -11.02 10.92
CA ILE A 170 8.01 -9.85 11.20
C ILE A 170 6.75 -10.35 11.88
N LYS A 171 6.52 -9.91 13.12
CA LYS A 171 5.27 -10.19 13.82
C LYS A 171 4.17 -9.29 13.25
N GLU A 172 3.01 -9.87 12.99
CA GLU A 172 1.84 -9.08 12.59
C GLU A 172 1.47 -8.10 13.73
N PRO A 173 1.33 -6.80 13.43
CA PRO A 173 0.99 -5.81 14.45
C PRO A 173 -0.46 -6.04 14.93
N SER A 174 -0.68 -5.93 16.24
CA SER A 174 -2.03 -6.01 16.82
C SER A 174 -2.88 -4.80 16.41
N ALA A 175 -4.21 -4.97 16.39
CA ALA A 175 -5.12 -3.84 16.25
C ALA A 175 -4.83 -2.76 17.32
N GLY A 176 -4.94 -1.49 16.95
CA GLY A 176 -4.55 -0.35 17.78
C GLY A 176 -3.06 0.03 17.69
N THR A 177 -2.21 -0.78 17.05
CA THR A 177 -0.80 -0.43 16.85
C THR A 177 -0.68 0.79 15.94
N HIS A 178 0.10 1.79 16.37
CA HIS A 178 0.43 2.94 15.53
C HIS A 178 1.60 2.62 14.60
N CYS A 179 1.42 2.98 13.33
CA CYS A 179 2.40 2.82 12.28
C CYS A 179 2.51 4.12 11.49
N THR A 180 3.64 4.30 10.80
CA THR A 180 3.91 5.44 9.94
C THR A 180 3.95 4.97 8.50
N VAL A 181 3.30 5.73 7.63
CA VAL A 181 3.41 5.58 6.17
C VAL A 181 4.06 6.83 5.59
N ALA A 182 4.80 6.68 4.51
CA ALA A 182 5.43 7.79 3.82
C ALA A 182 5.32 7.66 2.29
N GLY A 183 5.24 8.79 1.61
CA GLY A 183 5.15 8.83 0.15
C GLY A 183 4.93 10.23 -0.41
N TRP A 184 4.79 10.30 -1.73
CA TRP A 184 4.48 11.53 -2.48
C TRP A 184 3.05 11.49 -3.03
N GLY A 185 2.19 10.68 -2.43
CA GLY A 185 0.80 10.54 -2.84
C GLY A 185 0.01 11.84 -2.79
N ARG A 186 -1.22 11.75 -3.29
CA ARG A 186 -2.14 12.87 -3.30
C ARG A 186 -2.46 13.30 -1.88
N THR A 187 -2.46 14.61 -1.70
CA THR A 187 -2.70 15.25 -0.42
C THR A 187 -4.16 15.65 -0.20
N ASN A 188 -4.93 15.70 -1.28
CA ASN A 188 -6.33 16.11 -1.26
C ASN A 188 -7.11 15.31 -2.30
N ASN A 189 -8.26 14.77 -1.92
CA ASN A 189 -9.16 14.06 -2.85
C ASN A 189 -9.69 14.95 -3.98
N ALA A 190 -9.83 16.25 -3.74
CA ALA A 190 -10.32 17.23 -4.71
C ALA A 190 -9.29 17.60 -5.79
N VAL A 191 -8.00 17.42 -5.50
CA VAL A 191 -6.92 17.80 -6.43
C VAL A 191 -6.13 16.56 -6.82
N ALA A 192 -6.11 16.24 -8.12
CA ALA A 192 -5.43 15.07 -8.65
C ALA A 192 -3.88 15.16 -8.66
N LYS A 193 -3.29 15.98 -7.78
CA LYS A 193 -1.87 16.34 -7.77
C LYS A 193 -1.13 15.61 -6.64
N MET A 194 -0.02 14.97 -6.98
CA MET A 194 0.93 14.39 -6.03
C MET A 194 1.58 15.49 -5.18
N SER A 195 1.98 15.14 -3.94
CA SER A 195 2.83 16.02 -3.16
C SER A 195 4.15 16.26 -3.87
N ASP A 196 4.65 17.49 -3.82
CA ASP A 196 5.99 17.77 -4.32
C ASP A 196 7.05 17.24 -3.36
N VAL A 197 6.85 17.45 -2.06
CA VAL A 197 7.74 17.01 -0.99
C VAL A 197 7.32 15.66 -0.43
N LEU A 198 8.25 14.92 0.17
CA LEU A 198 7.97 13.66 0.83
C LEU A 198 7.14 13.91 2.09
N MET A 199 6.05 13.17 2.21
CA MET A 199 5.09 13.31 3.28
C MET A 199 5.03 12.03 4.12
N SER A 200 4.60 12.15 5.37
CA SER A 200 4.32 11.03 6.25
C SER A 200 3.07 11.22 7.07
N VAL A 201 2.42 10.11 7.42
CA VAL A 201 1.23 10.12 8.27
C VAL A 201 1.24 8.93 9.22
N ASN A 202 0.69 9.12 10.41
CA ASN A 202 0.44 8.02 11.33
C ASN A 202 -0.93 7.38 11.04
N VAL A 203 -0.94 6.05 10.94
CA VAL A 203 -2.12 5.21 10.79
C VAL A 203 -2.17 4.22 11.93
N THR A 204 -3.37 3.75 12.25
CA THR A 204 -3.62 2.78 13.30
C THR A 204 -4.10 1.48 12.68
N VAL A 205 -3.50 0.36 13.08
CA VAL A 205 -3.90 -0.97 12.61
C VAL A 205 -5.32 -1.27 13.07
N ILE A 206 -6.14 -1.73 12.13
CA ILE A 206 -7.52 -2.13 12.36
C ILE A 206 -7.60 -3.65 12.23
N ALA A 207 -8.38 -4.29 13.12
CA ALA A 207 -8.56 -5.73 13.09
C ALA A 207 -9.13 -6.18 11.74
N ARG A 208 -8.58 -7.27 11.19
CA ARG A 208 -9.02 -7.85 9.91
C ARG A 208 -10.53 -8.17 9.89
N VAL A 209 -11.06 -8.67 11.00
CA VAL A 209 -12.50 -8.94 11.16
C VAL A 209 -13.34 -7.67 11.00
N THR A 210 -12.88 -6.55 11.57
CA THR A 210 -13.51 -5.24 11.41
C THR A 210 -13.43 -4.78 9.96
N CYS A 211 -12.27 -4.90 9.31
CA CYS A 211 -12.16 -4.48 7.91
C CYS A 211 -13.02 -5.30 6.95
N ASN A 212 -13.28 -6.58 7.26
CA ASN A 212 -14.20 -7.41 6.48
C ASN A 212 -15.68 -7.23 6.84
N SER A 213 -16.02 -6.43 7.86
CA SER A 213 -17.41 -6.22 8.27
C SER A 213 -18.24 -5.45 7.23
N PRO A 214 -19.58 -5.53 7.28
CA PRO A 214 -20.46 -4.82 6.35
C PRO A 214 -20.24 -3.30 6.31
N GLU A 215 -19.89 -2.70 7.45
CA GLU A 215 -19.64 -1.26 7.55
C GLU A 215 -18.32 -0.83 6.89
N TYR A 216 -17.37 -1.76 6.75
CA TYR A 216 -16.07 -1.56 6.13
C TYR A 216 -16.07 -2.13 4.71
N TYR A 217 -15.20 -3.08 4.36
CA TYR A 217 -15.09 -3.59 3.00
C TYR A 217 -16.23 -4.56 2.62
N ASN A 218 -17.04 -5.02 3.58
CA ASN A 218 -18.09 -6.03 3.35
C ASN A 218 -17.55 -7.24 2.56
N SER A 219 -16.33 -7.66 2.90
CA SER A 219 -15.61 -8.76 2.24
C SER A 219 -15.48 -8.59 0.70
N LYS A 220 -15.42 -7.33 0.22
CA LYS A 220 -15.31 -6.96 -1.21
C LYS A 220 -14.27 -5.83 -1.41
N PRO A 221 -12.98 -6.15 -1.59
CA PRO A 221 -12.38 -7.50 -1.55
C PRO A 221 -12.30 -8.06 -0.12
N VAL A 222 -12.01 -9.36 0.00
CA VAL A 222 -11.74 -9.99 1.30
C VAL A 222 -10.34 -9.59 1.76
N ILE A 223 -10.23 -8.99 2.94
CA ILE A 223 -8.94 -8.70 3.56
C ILE A 223 -8.36 -10.00 4.12
N THR A 224 -7.34 -10.53 3.44
CA THR A 224 -6.72 -11.84 3.73
C THR A 224 -5.64 -11.77 4.81
N SER A 225 -5.06 -12.93 5.17
CA SER A 225 -3.89 -13.00 6.07
C SER A 225 -2.61 -12.41 5.47
N SER A 226 -2.56 -12.21 4.16
CA SER A 226 -1.45 -11.54 3.45
C SER A 226 -1.61 -10.01 3.44
N MET A 227 -2.64 -9.48 4.10
CA MET A 227 -2.95 -8.06 4.14
C MET A 227 -3.03 -7.54 5.59
N ILE A 228 -2.66 -6.27 5.76
CA ILE A 228 -2.90 -5.47 6.95
C ILE A 228 -3.84 -4.33 6.57
N CYS A 229 -4.77 -4.03 7.46
CA CYS A 229 -5.69 -2.91 7.34
C CYS A 229 -5.28 -1.83 8.34
N ALA A 230 -5.06 -0.59 7.89
CA ALA A 230 -4.70 0.50 8.79
C ALA A 230 -5.14 1.87 8.25
N GLY A 231 -5.60 2.75 9.13
CA GLY A 231 -6.07 4.08 8.76
C GLY A 231 -6.32 4.96 9.99
N SER A 232 -7.29 5.85 9.87
CA SER A 232 -7.74 6.72 10.97
C SER A 232 -8.07 5.93 12.25
N ASP A 233 -7.71 6.50 13.40
CA ASP A 233 -8.11 6.05 14.73
C ASP A 233 -9.51 6.54 15.14
N GLY A 234 -10.24 7.19 14.23
CA GLY A 234 -11.54 7.81 14.48
C GLY A 234 -11.48 9.21 15.11
N LYS A 235 -10.30 9.68 15.53
CA LYS A 235 -10.11 11.03 16.10
C LYS A 235 -9.47 12.00 15.11
N LYS A 236 -8.54 11.52 14.29
CA LYS A 236 -7.95 12.28 13.19
C LYS A 236 -8.15 11.52 11.89
N ASN A 237 -8.67 12.19 10.87
CA ASN A 237 -8.83 11.58 9.58
C ASN A 237 -7.45 11.45 8.91
N THR A 238 -6.86 10.27 8.94
CA THR A 238 -5.56 9.97 8.34
C THR A 238 -5.64 8.77 7.40
N ASP A 239 -5.01 8.87 6.24
CA ASP A 239 -4.98 7.78 5.28
C ASP A 239 -3.86 7.93 4.24
N THR A 240 -3.51 6.81 3.61
CA THR A 240 -2.72 6.79 2.38
C THR A 240 -3.55 7.18 1.17
N CYS A 241 -2.90 7.65 0.11
CA CYS A 241 -3.60 7.99 -1.12
C CYS A 241 -2.86 7.60 -2.39
N ARG A 242 -3.50 7.84 -3.55
CA ARG A 242 -2.90 7.57 -4.86
C ARG A 242 -1.52 8.20 -4.96
N GLY A 243 -0.51 7.40 -5.28
CA GLY A 243 0.90 7.81 -5.35
C GLY A 243 1.75 7.42 -4.13
N ASP A 244 1.12 6.95 -3.04
CA ASP A 244 1.81 6.28 -1.93
C ASP A 244 1.96 4.77 -2.15
N SER A 245 1.25 4.21 -3.15
CA SER A 245 1.33 2.81 -3.57
C SER A 245 2.77 2.34 -3.70
N GLY A 246 3.09 1.19 -3.11
CA GLY A 246 4.45 0.64 -3.06
C GLY A 246 5.35 1.23 -1.97
N GLY A 247 4.91 2.28 -1.27
CA GLY A 247 5.59 2.85 -0.11
C GLY A 247 5.50 1.95 1.14
N PRO A 248 6.23 2.29 2.21
CA PRO A 248 6.35 1.47 3.42
C PRO A 248 5.19 1.68 4.40
N LEU A 249 4.81 0.60 5.08
CA LEU A 249 4.15 0.65 6.38
C LEU A 249 5.18 0.31 7.47
N LEU A 250 5.49 1.28 8.33
CA LEU A 250 6.49 1.16 9.39
C LEU A 250 5.82 1.11 10.77
N CYS A 251 5.93 0.02 11.51
CA CYS A 251 5.41 -0.07 12.88
C CYS A 251 6.58 -0.21 13.86
N GLY A 252 6.69 0.69 14.84
CA GLY A 252 7.86 0.73 15.74
C GLY A 252 9.20 0.86 15.01
N GLY A 253 9.21 1.49 13.84
CA GLY A 253 10.39 1.63 12.97
C GLY A 253 10.72 0.43 12.09
N ALA A 254 10.06 -0.71 12.27
CA ALA A 254 10.24 -1.90 11.43
C ALA A 254 9.34 -1.84 10.19
N LEU A 255 9.86 -2.24 9.02
CA LEU A 255 9.05 -2.44 7.83
C LEU A 255 8.17 -3.66 8.01
N VAL A 256 6.85 -3.47 8.08
CA VAL A 256 5.88 -4.57 8.24
C VAL A 256 5.07 -4.84 6.98
N GLY A 257 4.97 -3.86 6.08
CA GLY A 257 4.11 -3.98 4.91
C GLY A 257 4.41 -2.95 3.84
N VAL A 258 3.71 -3.10 2.73
CA VAL A 258 3.81 -2.26 1.53
C VAL A 258 2.43 -1.73 1.16
N THR A 259 2.29 -0.42 0.97
CA THR A 259 1.02 0.23 0.59
C THR A 259 0.48 -0.35 -0.71
N SER A 260 -0.76 -0.86 -0.68
CA SER A 260 -1.38 -1.54 -1.81
C SER A 260 -2.58 -0.76 -2.35
N PHE A 261 -3.71 -0.75 -1.65
CA PHE A 261 -4.95 -0.14 -2.16
C PHE A 261 -5.79 0.54 -1.07
N GLY A 262 -6.80 1.29 -1.53
CA GLY A 262 -7.87 1.87 -0.72
C GLY A 262 -8.97 2.38 -1.66
N ILE A 263 -10.23 2.32 -1.25
CA ILE A 263 -11.37 2.70 -2.11
C ILE A 263 -11.37 4.21 -2.38
N LYS A 264 -11.12 5.00 -1.33
CA LYS A 264 -10.93 6.45 -1.33
C LYS A 264 -10.02 6.79 -0.17
N CYS A 265 -9.30 7.89 -0.30
CA CYS A 265 -8.38 8.32 0.75
C CYS A 265 -9.17 9.06 1.84
N GLY A 266 -8.88 8.82 3.11
CA GLY A 266 -9.43 9.58 4.24
C GLY A 266 -10.87 9.22 4.57
N LEU A 267 -11.28 7.99 4.33
CA LEU A 267 -12.57 7.47 4.81
C LEU A 267 -12.31 6.55 6.00
N ILE A 268 -12.80 6.95 7.19
CA ILE A 268 -12.61 6.20 8.44
C ILE A 268 -13.03 4.72 8.28
N LYS A 269 -14.13 4.46 7.58
CA LYS A 269 -14.66 3.10 7.35
C LYS A 269 -14.09 2.42 6.09
N LYS A 270 -13.22 3.08 5.33
CA LYS A 270 -12.51 2.49 4.17
C LYS A 270 -11.01 2.76 4.30
N PRO A 271 -10.36 2.25 5.36
CA PRO A 271 -8.94 2.47 5.61
C PRO A 271 -8.07 1.89 4.50
N GLY A 272 -6.84 2.39 4.38
CA GLY A 272 -5.81 1.81 3.52
C GLY A 272 -5.52 0.34 3.85
N VAL A 273 -5.17 -0.42 2.81
CA VAL A 273 -4.77 -1.82 2.87
C VAL A 273 -3.35 -1.97 2.34
N TYR A 274 -2.56 -2.78 3.06
CA TYR A 274 -1.14 -2.97 2.85
C TYR A 274 -0.85 -4.46 2.70
N SER A 275 0.03 -4.81 1.76
CA SER A 275 0.58 -6.17 1.68
C SER A 275 1.45 -6.44 2.90
N TYR A 276 1.13 -7.48 3.66
CA TYR A 276 1.87 -7.89 4.87
C TYR A 276 3.11 -8.71 4.51
N LEU A 277 4.26 -8.33 5.06
CA LEU A 277 5.51 -9.07 4.93
C LEU A 277 5.56 -10.27 5.90
N SER A 278 4.65 -11.22 5.71
CA SER A 278 4.63 -12.50 6.45
C SER A 278 5.88 -13.34 6.17
N ALA A 279 6.10 -14.41 6.95
CA ALA A 279 7.22 -15.34 6.73
C ALA A 279 7.29 -15.86 5.28
N LYS A 280 6.14 -16.22 4.69
CA LYS A 280 6.07 -16.66 3.28
C LYS A 280 6.54 -15.57 2.30
N GLN A 281 6.18 -14.32 2.56
CA GLN A 281 6.59 -13.19 1.73
C GLN A 281 8.08 -12.87 1.89
N LEU A 282 8.61 -12.98 3.10
CA LEU A 282 10.04 -12.84 3.36
C LEU A 282 10.87 -13.93 2.67
N ASP A 283 10.38 -15.16 2.65
CA ASP A 283 11.03 -16.26 1.93
C ASP A 283 11.04 -16.00 0.42
N TRP A 284 9.92 -15.55 -0.15
CA TRP A 284 9.85 -15.16 -1.56
C TRP A 284 10.86 -14.05 -1.90
N ILE A 285 10.96 -13.02 -1.07
CA ILE A 285 11.92 -11.92 -1.26
C ILE A 285 13.35 -12.48 -1.32
N LYS A 286 13.74 -13.27 -0.31
CA LYS A 286 15.09 -13.85 -0.21
C LYS A 286 15.42 -14.76 -1.39
N MET A 287 14.50 -15.65 -1.75
CA MET A 287 14.69 -16.59 -2.87
C MET A 287 14.82 -15.86 -4.21
N THR A 288 13.99 -14.84 -4.44
CA THR A 288 14.01 -14.05 -5.68
C THR A 288 15.32 -13.28 -5.82
N MET A 289 15.78 -12.63 -4.74
CA MET A 289 17.05 -11.90 -4.73
C MET A 289 18.22 -12.84 -5.00
N LYS A 290 18.28 -13.99 -4.31
CA LYS A 290 19.35 -14.98 -4.48
C LYS A 290 19.40 -15.58 -5.89
N LYS A 291 18.25 -15.97 -6.45
CA LYS A 291 18.17 -16.61 -7.78
C LYS A 291 18.57 -15.68 -8.92
N SER A 292 18.33 -14.38 -8.79
CA SER A 292 18.66 -13.40 -9.82
C SER A 292 20.11 -12.90 -9.75
N ASP A 293 20.81 -13.15 -8.64
CA ASP A 293 22.21 -12.76 -8.43
C ASP A 293 23.18 -13.92 -8.69
N ALA A 294 22.65 -15.14 -8.89
CA ALA A 294 23.37 -16.31 -9.41
C ALA A 294 23.34 -16.33 -10.95
#